data_AF-A0A2H0G9E4-F1
#
_entry.id   AF-A0A2H0G9E4-F1
#
_cell.length_a   1.000
_cell.length_b   1.000
_cell.length_c   1.000
_cell.angle_alpha   90.00
_cell.angle_beta   90.00
_cell.angle_gamma   90.00
#
_symmetry.space_group_name_H-M   'P 1'
#
loop_
_entity.id
_entity.type
_entity.pdbx_description
1 polymer ?
#
loop_
_entity_poly.entity_id
_entity_poly.type
_entity_poly.pdbx_seq_one_letter_code
_entity_poly.pdbx_strand_id
1 'polypeptide(L)'
;AGKKSIENQSFADTKLKVAKTFTKNNCLSVIQIKEVIGLFSFEDGKLEYAKFAYDYCADKKNYYQVGDAFTFSGSVDELNEFLESK
;
A
#
# COMPACT_ATOMS: atom_id res chain seq x y z
N ALA A 1 8.67 -10.81 10.01
CA ALA A 1 9.91 -10.84 9.18
C ALA A 1 9.83 -9.90 7.98
N GLY A 2 8.80 -9.99 7.12
CA GLY A 2 8.71 -9.19 5.88
C GLY A 2 8.72 -7.66 6.04
N LYS A 3 8.01 -7.10 7.04
CA LYS A 3 7.98 -5.64 7.29
C LYS A 3 9.38 -5.04 7.51
N LYS A 4 10.24 -5.71 8.29
CA LYS A 4 11.63 -5.27 8.54
C LYS A 4 12.50 -5.28 7.27
N SER A 5 12.25 -6.21 6.35
CA SER A 5 12.97 -6.26 5.07
C SER A 5 12.63 -5.08 4.15
N ILE A 6 11.39 -4.57 4.22
CA ILE A 6 10.93 -3.39 3.48
C ILE A 6 11.51 -2.11 4.11
N GLU A 7 11.46 -2.00 5.44
CA GLU A 7 11.93 -0.84 6.20
C GLU A 7 13.43 -0.55 5.95
N ASN A 8 14.26 -1.59 5.88
CA ASN A 8 15.71 -1.48 5.66
C ASN A 8 16.13 -1.03 4.24
N GLN A 9 15.19 -0.81 3.32
CA GLN A 9 15.52 -0.36 1.96
C GLN A 9 15.63 1.17 1.90
N SER A 10 16.81 1.69 1.57
CA SER A 10 17.05 3.14 1.47
C SER A 10 16.50 3.76 0.18
N PHE A 11 16.36 2.98 -0.89
CA PHE A 11 15.87 3.46 -2.19
C PHE A 11 14.39 3.15 -2.37
N ALA A 12 13.61 4.16 -2.77
CA ALA A 12 12.16 4.07 -2.93
C ALA A 12 11.73 2.95 -3.88
N ASP A 13 12.36 2.83 -5.06
CA ASP A 13 12.05 1.78 -6.04
C ASP A 13 12.31 0.37 -5.51
N THR A 14 13.41 0.21 -4.77
CA THR A 14 13.78 -1.08 -4.19
C THR A 14 12.81 -1.44 -3.06
N LYS A 15 12.47 -0.47 -2.19
CA LYS A 15 11.46 -0.63 -1.16
C LYS A 15 10.11 -1.07 -1.75
N LEU A 16 9.69 -0.44 -2.85
CA LEU A 16 8.45 -0.76 -3.54
C LEU A 16 8.45 -2.17 -4.12
N LYS A 17 9.53 -2.58 -4.80
CA LYS A 17 9.66 -3.95 -5.33
C LYS A 17 9.59 -5.00 -4.22
N VAL A 18 10.26 -4.77 -3.10
CA VAL A 18 10.26 -5.69 -1.95
C VAL A 18 8.86 -5.75 -1.31
N ALA A 19 8.20 -4.60 -1.13
CA ALA A 19 6.83 -4.52 -0.61
C ALA A 19 5.83 -5.27 -1.50
N LYS A 20 5.90 -5.08 -2.82
CA LYS A 20 5.07 -5.80 -3.80
C LYS A 20 5.31 -7.30 -3.77
N THR A 21 6.57 -7.72 -3.68
CA THR A 21 6.94 -9.15 -3.58
C THR A 21 6.41 -9.78 -2.30
N PHE A 22 6.56 -9.09 -1.17
CA PHE A 22 6.02 -9.54 0.11
C PHE A 22 4.49 -9.69 0.04
N THR A 23 3.81 -8.69 -0.51
CA THR A 23 2.34 -8.67 -0.64
C THR A 23 1.81 -9.76 -1.55
N LYS A 24 2.47 -10.03 -2.69
CA LYS A 24 2.05 -11.13 -3.60
C LYS A 24 2.06 -12.51 -2.93
N ASN A 25 3.00 -12.73 -2.02
CA ASN A 25 3.19 -14.02 -1.37
C ASN A 25 2.36 -14.17 -0.07
N ASN A 26 1.57 -13.15 0.31
CA ASN A 26 0.83 -13.15 1.57
C ASN A 26 -0.56 -12.51 1.39
N CYS A 27 -1.61 -13.12 1.97
CA CYS A 27 -2.93 -12.47 2.04
C CYS A 27 -2.92 -11.42 3.15
N LEU A 28 -2.71 -10.16 2.80
CA LEU A 28 -2.61 -9.08 3.79
C LEU A 28 -3.99 -8.51 4.15
N SER A 29 -4.19 -8.21 5.42
CA SER A 29 -5.31 -7.40 5.89
C SER A 29 -5.10 -5.93 5.54
N VAL A 30 -6.19 -5.15 5.53
CA VAL A 30 -6.16 -3.69 5.35
C VAL A 30 -5.20 -3.02 6.33
N ILE A 31 -5.19 -3.45 7.60
CA ILE A 31 -4.30 -2.91 8.64
C ILE A 31 -2.83 -3.11 8.25
N GLN A 32 -2.46 -4.32 7.82
CA GLN A 32 -1.09 -4.62 7.41
C GLN A 32 -0.66 -3.83 6.16
N ILE A 33 -1.59 -3.61 5.22
CA ILE A 33 -1.33 -2.79 4.03
C ILE A 33 -1.08 -1.33 4.43
N LYS A 34 -1.87 -0.77 5.35
CA LYS A 34 -1.64 0.57 5.92
C LYS A 34 -0.27 0.67 6.59
N GLU A 35 0.14 -0.35 7.34
CA GLU A 35 1.47 -0.38 7.95
C GLU A 35 2.60 -0.36 6.92
N VAL A 36 2.44 -1.04 5.78
CA VAL A 36 3.44 -1.03 4.69
C VAL A 36 3.44 0.31 3.96
N ILE A 37 2.27 0.92 3.73
CA ILE A 37 2.15 2.27 3.17
C ILE A 37 2.88 3.29 4.04
N GLY A 38 2.78 3.17 5.36
CA GLY A 38 3.50 4.03 6.31
C GLY A 38 5.04 3.95 6.22
N LEU A 39 5.60 2.96 5.51
CA LEU A 39 7.05 2.85 5.29
C LEU A 39 7.57 3.71 4.13
N PHE A 40 6.66 4.27 3.32
CA PHE A 40 7.01 5.13 2.19
C PHE A 40 6.98 6.60 2.60
N SER A 41 8.01 7.34 2.19
CA SER A 41 8.17 8.76 2.50
C SER A 41 7.38 9.68 1.55
N PHE A 42 7.07 9.21 0.35
CA PHE A 42 6.42 9.99 -0.71
C PHE A 42 5.06 9.38 -1.09
N GLU A 43 4.11 10.25 -1.42
CA GLU A 43 2.72 9.87 -1.70
C GLU A 43 2.57 9.07 -2.99
N ASP A 44 3.33 9.38 -4.05
CA ASP A 44 3.39 8.56 -5.26
C ASP A 44 3.69 7.09 -4.94
N GLY A 45 4.70 6.83 -4.11
CA GLY A 45 5.07 5.47 -3.72
C GLY A 45 4.00 4.77 -2.86
N LYS A 46 3.35 5.53 -1.96
CA LYS A 46 2.21 5.02 -1.18
C LYS A 46 1.05 4.63 -2.09
N LEU A 47 0.71 5.48 -3.05
CA LEU A 47 -0.44 5.32 -3.94
C LEU A 47 -0.20 4.16 -4.92
N GLU A 48 0.98 4.08 -5.51
CA GLU A 48 1.36 2.97 -6.38
C GLU A 48 1.28 1.63 -5.63
N TYR A 49 1.78 1.59 -4.38
CA TYR A 49 1.68 0.39 -3.56
C TYR A 49 0.23 0.08 -3.17
N ALA A 50 -0.57 1.07 -2.76
CA ALA A 50 -1.96 0.89 -2.36
C ALA A 50 -2.82 0.34 -3.50
N LYS A 51 -2.68 0.86 -4.71
CA LYS A 51 -3.40 0.35 -5.90
C LYS A 51 -3.01 -1.10 -6.20
N PHE A 52 -1.72 -1.42 -6.11
CA PHE A 52 -1.23 -2.78 -6.31
C PHE A 52 -1.74 -3.76 -5.23
N ALA A 53 -1.71 -3.36 -3.96
CA ALA A 53 -2.03 -4.24 -2.84
C ALA A 53 -3.52 -4.58 -2.74
N TYR A 54 -4.40 -3.80 -3.40
CA TYR A 54 -5.84 -4.05 -3.44
C TYR A 54 -6.17 -5.44 -3.95
N ASP A 55 -5.51 -5.87 -5.03
CA ASP A 55 -5.80 -7.16 -5.66
C ASP A 55 -5.44 -8.35 -4.75
N TYR A 56 -4.53 -8.15 -3.79
CA TYR A 56 -4.02 -9.16 -2.84
C TYR A 56 -4.54 -8.97 -1.40
N CYS A 57 -5.48 -8.03 -1.19
CA CYS A 57 -6.06 -7.81 0.12
C CYS A 57 -7.09 -8.89 0.46
N ALA A 58 -6.98 -9.44 1.67
CA ALA A 58 -7.93 -10.43 2.18
C ALA A 58 -9.33 -9.84 2.44
N ASP A 59 -9.43 -8.53 2.66
CA ASP A 59 -10.66 -7.86 3.11
C ASP A 59 -10.96 -6.59 2.29
N LYS A 60 -11.18 -6.78 0.97
CA LYS A 60 -11.38 -5.69 0.01
C LYS A 60 -12.56 -4.77 0.34
N LYS A 61 -13.61 -5.29 1.00
CA LYS A 61 -14.77 -4.48 1.44
C LYS A 61 -14.39 -3.34 2.40
N ASN A 62 -13.28 -3.50 3.12
CA ASN A 62 -12.78 -2.51 4.07
C ASN A 62 -11.60 -1.68 3.52
N TYR A 63 -11.29 -1.82 2.22
CA TYR A 63 -10.07 -1.23 1.65
C TYR A 63 -10.07 0.29 1.62
N TYR A 64 -11.24 0.93 1.65
CA TYR A 64 -11.36 2.39 1.75
C TYR A 64 -10.59 2.97 2.96
N GLN A 65 -10.43 2.20 4.05
CA GLN A 65 -9.68 2.61 5.24
C GLN A 65 -8.18 2.79 4.98
N VAL A 66 -7.67 2.30 3.84
CA VAL A 66 -6.29 2.55 3.39
C VAL A 66 -6.06 4.04 3.14
N GLY A 67 -7.11 4.79 2.79
CA GLY A 67 -7.07 6.25 2.63
C GLY A 67 -6.47 6.99 3.83
N ASP A 68 -6.68 6.51 5.06
CA ASP A 68 -6.15 7.16 6.26
C ASP A 68 -4.61 7.15 6.35
N ALA A 69 -3.92 6.34 5.53
CA ALA A 69 -2.46 6.29 5.50
C ALA A 69 -1.84 7.38 4.59
N PHE A 70 -2.68 8.11 3.84
CA PHE A 70 -2.27 9.21 2.99
C PHE A 70 -2.28 10.53 3.74
N THR A 71 -1.38 11.42 3.33
CA THR A 71 -1.25 12.76 3.89
C THR A 71 -2.05 13.77 3.09
N PHE A 72 -2.13 13.62 1.77
CA PHE A 72 -2.83 14.55 0.90
C PHE A 72 -4.17 13.98 0.44
N SER A 73 -5.20 14.84 0.44
CA SER A 73 -6.54 14.47 -0.01
C SER A 73 -6.55 14.00 -1.46
N GLY A 74 -5.75 14.61 -2.34
CA GLY A 74 -5.67 14.19 -3.75
C GLY A 74 -5.26 12.72 -3.93
N SER A 75 -4.37 12.20 -3.08
CA SER A 75 -4.00 10.78 -3.11
C SER A 75 -5.13 9.87 -2.64
N VAL A 76 -5.96 10.36 -1.71
CA VAL A 76 -7.17 9.66 -1.24
C VAL A 76 -8.24 9.64 -2.34
N ASP A 77 -8.45 10.78 -3.01
CA ASP A 77 -9.38 10.88 -4.14
C ASP A 77 -8.96 9.92 -5.27
N GLU A 78 -7.69 9.92 -5.67
CA GLU A 78 -7.19 9.04 -6.72
C GLU A 78 -7.23 7.54 -6.33
N LEU A 79 -7.10 7.22 -5.03
CA LEU A 79 -7.35 5.87 -4.53
C LEU A 79 -8.82 5.50 -4.66
N ASN A 80 -9.74 6.40 -4.29
CA ASN A 80 -11.18 6.15 -4.37
C ASN A 80 -11.63 5.96 -5.82
N GLU A 81 -11.17 6.81 -6.75
CA GLU A 81 -11.45 6.65 -8.19
C GLU A 81 -10.99 5.29 -8.70
N PHE A 82 -9.82 4.82 -8.26
CA PHE A 82 -9.34 3.48 -8.59
C PHE A 82 -10.27 2.38 -8.02
N LEU A 83 -10.75 2.52 -6.78
CA LEU A 83 -11.66 1.55 -6.17
C LEU A 83 -13.02 1.50 -6.85
N GLU A 84 -13.54 2.64 -7.31
CA GLU A 84 -14.80 2.71 -8.07
C GLU A 84 -14.70 2.04 -9.45
N SER A 85 -13.48 1.96 -10.00
CA SER A 85 -13.24 1.31 -11.31
C SER A 85 -13.08 -0.22 -11.25
N LYS A 86 -13.14 -0.83 -10.06
CA LYS A 86 -12.85 -2.26 -9.82
C LYS A 86 -14.11 -3.09 -9.58
#